data_AF-A0A2U2RKS7-F1
#
_entry.id   AF-A0A2U2RKS7-F1
#
_cell.length_a   1.000
_cell.length_b   1.000
_cell.length_c   1.000
_cell.angle_alpha   90.00
_cell.angle_beta   90.00
_cell.angle_gamma   90.00
#
_symmetry.space_group_name_H-M   'P 1'
#
loop_
_entity.id
_entity.type
_entity.pdbx_description
1 polymer ?
#
loop_
_entity_poly.entity_id
_entity_poly.type
_entity_poly.pdbx_seq_one_letter_code
_entity_poly.pdbx_strand_id
1 'polypeptide(L)'
;MGIFSSLISAPLLPVKGTVWVAEQVRDEAERQYYDPATIRRALEEVGDAREAGTIGQEEADRMEKALVRRLLASTRRSTSKE
;
A
#
# COMPACT_ATOMS: atom_id res chain seq x y z
N MET A 1 -24.42 6.08 39.06
CA MET A 1 -24.71 5.72 37.65
C MET A 1 -23.39 5.70 36.85
N GLY A 2 -22.61 4.62 36.83
CA GLY A 2 -21.24 4.70 36.26
C GLY A 2 -20.54 3.41 35.82
N ILE A 3 -21.07 2.23 36.16
CA ILE A 3 -20.44 0.94 35.84
C ILE A 3 -21.26 0.11 34.82
N PHE A 4 -22.59 0.26 34.80
CA PHE A 4 -23.46 -0.44 33.85
C PHE A 4 -23.36 0.10 32.41
N SER A 5 -22.97 1.37 32.22
CA SER A 5 -22.76 1.96 30.89
C SER A 5 -21.45 1.47 30.21
N SER A 6 -20.38 1.25 30.98
CA SER A 6 -19.13 0.69 30.44
C SER A 6 -19.27 -0.77 30.02
N LEU A 7 -20.13 -1.55 30.69
CA LEU A 7 -20.38 -2.96 30.33
C LEU A 7 -21.17 -3.14 29.03
N ILE A 8 -21.94 -2.14 28.58
CA ILE A 8 -22.67 -2.20 27.30
C ILE A 8 -21.76 -1.82 26.11
N SER A 9 -20.74 -0.97 26.34
CA SER A 9 -19.73 -0.65 25.33
C SER A 9 -18.52 -1.60 25.35
N ALA A 10 -18.28 -2.32 26.45
CA ALA A 10 -17.27 -3.36 26.58
C ALA A 10 -17.36 -4.51 25.54
N PRO A 11 -18.54 -5.04 25.16
CA PRO A 11 -18.63 -6.05 24.11
C PRO A 11 -18.31 -5.50 22.71
N LEU A 12 -18.27 -4.18 22.52
CA LEU A 12 -17.88 -3.50 21.28
C LEU A 12 -16.38 -3.09 21.24
N LEU A 13 -15.64 -3.21 22.35
CA LEU A 13 -14.18 -3.04 22.37
C LEU A 13 -13.43 -3.90 21.33
N PRO A 14 -13.76 -5.20 21.14
CA PRO A 14 -13.09 -6.01 20.13
C PRO A 14 -13.27 -5.48 18.70
N VAL A 15 -14.45 -4.91 18.39
CA VAL A 15 -14.74 -4.30 17.09
C VAL A 15 -13.89 -3.04 16.87
N LYS A 16 -13.64 -2.25 17.91
CA LYS A 16 -12.71 -1.12 17.83
C LYS A 16 -11.26 -1.59 17.61
N GLY A 17 -10.89 -2.75 18.20
CA GLY A 17 -9.57 -3.37 18.00
C GLY A 17 -9.36 -3.88 16.58
N THR A 18 -10.36 -4.49 15.95
CA THR A 18 -10.25 -4.98 14.57
C THR A 18 -10.21 -3.85 13.54
N VAL A 19 -10.95 -2.76 13.77
CA VAL A 19 -10.85 -1.55 12.93
C VAL A 19 -9.43 -0.96 13.01
N TRP A 20 -8.86 -0.84 14.21
CA TRP A 20 -7.48 -0.38 14.38
C TRP A 20 -6.44 -1.28 13.70
N VAL A 21 -6.61 -2.62 13.75
CA VAL A 21 -5.75 -3.56 13.01
C VAL A 21 -5.94 -3.42 11.50
N ALA A 22 -7.17 -3.27 11.01
CA ALA A 22 -7.44 -3.05 9.59
C ALA A 22 -6.84 -1.74 9.08
N GLU A 23 -6.87 -0.68 9.90
CA GLU A 23 -6.20 0.59 9.63
C GLU A 23 -4.67 0.41 9.61
N GLN A 24 -4.09 -0.33 10.56
CA GLN A 24 -2.65 -0.62 10.55
C GLN A 24 -2.20 -1.46 9.36
N VAL A 25 -2.98 -2.47 8.97
CA VAL A 25 -2.71 -3.27 7.76
C VAL A 25 -2.84 -2.41 6.51
N ARG A 26 -3.84 -1.53 6.45
CA ARG A 26 -4.00 -0.56 5.36
C ARG A 26 -2.82 0.40 5.31
N ASP A 27 -2.42 0.97 6.43
CA ASP A 27 -1.35 1.97 6.51
C ASP A 27 0.02 1.32 6.17
N GLU A 28 0.26 0.08 6.59
CA GLU A 28 1.43 -0.72 6.19
C GLU A 28 1.39 -1.05 4.70
N ALA A 29 0.23 -1.49 4.19
CA ALA A 29 0.04 -1.78 2.77
C ALA A 29 0.24 -0.52 1.92
N GLU A 30 -0.26 0.64 2.36
CA GLU A 30 -0.04 1.93 1.70
C GLU A 30 1.42 2.36 1.78
N ARG A 31 2.12 2.12 2.89
CA ARG A 31 3.53 2.47 3.03
C ARG A 31 4.41 1.61 2.13
N GLN A 32 4.18 0.30 2.08
CA GLN A 32 4.86 -0.60 1.15
C GLN A 32 4.47 -0.29 -0.30
N TYR A 33 3.20 0.06 -0.53
CA TYR A 33 2.75 0.44 -1.85
C TYR A 33 3.44 1.73 -2.30
N TYR A 34 3.47 2.79 -1.52
CA TYR A 34 4.11 4.03 -1.95
C TYR A 34 5.62 4.10 -1.66
N ASP A 35 6.28 3.00 -1.32
CA ASP A 35 7.74 2.98 -1.14
C ASP A 35 8.48 3.08 -2.50
N PRO A 36 9.28 4.14 -2.74
CA PRO A 36 10.05 4.29 -3.97
C PRO A 36 11.02 3.13 -4.25
N ALA A 37 11.60 2.51 -3.23
CA ALA A 37 12.54 1.40 -3.41
C ALA A 37 11.83 0.15 -3.94
N THR A 38 10.68 -0.19 -3.35
CA THR A 38 9.81 -1.28 -3.82
C THR A 38 9.35 -1.07 -5.26
N ILE A 39 8.96 0.16 -5.63
CA ILE A 39 8.50 0.46 -7.00
C ILE A 39 9.64 0.35 -8.02
N ARG A 40 10.86 0.77 -7.67
CA ARG A 40 12.05 0.63 -8.54
C ARG A 40 12.39 -0.84 -8.80
N ARG A 41 12.39 -1.67 -7.76
CA ARG A 41 12.60 -3.11 -7.91
C ARG A 41 11.55 -3.78 -8.81
N ALA A 42 10.28 -3.38 -8.67
CA ALA A 42 9.23 -3.89 -9.54
C ALA A 42 9.42 -3.47 -11.02
N LEU A 43 10.03 -2.30 -11.29
CA LEU A 43 10.38 -1.89 -12.65
C LEU A 43 11.51 -2.76 -13.22
N GLU A 44 12.52 -3.11 -12.41
CA GLU A 44 13.59 -4.04 -12.79
C GLU A 44 13.01 -5.43 -13.13
N GLU A 45 12.14 -5.97 -12.28
CA GLU A 45 11.49 -7.28 -12.52
C GLU A 45 10.68 -7.31 -13.83
N VAL A 46 10.00 -6.21 -14.18
CA VAL A 46 9.28 -6.10 -15.47
C VAL A 46 10.26 -6.03 -16.64
N GLY A 47 11.38 -5.34 -16.48
CA GLY A 47 12.47 -5.30 -17.47
C GLY A 47 13.05 -6.68 -17.75
N ASP A 48 13.39 -7.42 -16.69
CA ASP A 48 13.91 -8.78 -16.75
C ASP A 48 12.88 -9.72 -17.39
N ALA A 49 11.60 -9.61 -17.00
CA ALA A 49 10.52 -10.42 -17.56
C ALA A 49 10.33 -10.18 -19.07
N ARG A 50 10.48 -8.93 -19.53
CA ARG A 50 10.43 -8.56 -20.94
C ARG A 50 11.64 -9.09 -21.71
N GLU A 51 12.85 -8.99 -21.14
CA GLU A 51 14.07 -9.52 -21.74
C GLU A 51 14.03 -11.04 -21.85
N ALA A 52 13.51 -11.72 -20.83
CA ALA A 52 13.27 -13.16 -20.83
C ALA A 52 12.12 -13.59 -21.75
N GLY A 53 11.38 -12.65 -22.35
CA GLY A 53 10.25 -12.94 -23.24
C GLY A 53 9.04 -13.54 -22.52
N THR A 54 9.00 -13.49 -21.19
CA THR A 54 7.90 -14.04 -20.37
C THR A 54 6.66 -13.16 -20.38
N ILE A 55 6.81 -11.87 -20.72
CA ILE A 55 5.73 -10.92 -20.95
C ILE A 55 5.92 -10.24 -22.31
N GLY A 56 4.80 -9.87 -22.95
CA GLY A 56 4.83 -9.14 -24.21
C GLY A 56 5.24 -7.68 -24.02
N GLN A 57 5.74 -7.05 -25.09
CA GLN A 57 6.13 -5.62 -25.10
C GLN A 57 5.00 -4.71 -24.59
N GLU A 58 3.81 -4.89 -25.13
CA GLU A 58 2.65 -4.05 -24.82
C GLU A 58 2.12 -4.28 -23.40
N GLU A 59 2.37 -5.46 -22.83
CA GLU A 59 2.07 -5.78 -21.44
C GLU A 59 3.09 -5.14 -20.49
N ALA A 60 4.38 -5.28 -20.78
CA ALA A 60 5.46 -4.61 -20.05
C ALA A 60 5.24 -3.09 -20.01
N ASP A 61 4.92 -2.47 -21.15
CA ASP A 61 4.64 -1.03 -21.24
C ASP A 61 3.49 -0.58 -20.33
N ARG A 62 2.42 -1.38 -20.22
CA ARG A 62 1.29 -1.07 -19.33
C ARG A 62 1.72 -1.14 -17.86
N MET A 63 2.49 -2.17 -17.50
CA MET A 63 2.99 -2.37 -16.15
C MET A 63 3.97 -1.26 -15.74
N GLU A 64 4.97 -0.97 -16.58
CA GLU A 64 5.94 0.12 -16.38
C GLU A 64 5.24 1.47 -16.22
N LYS A 65 4.26 1.80 -17.09
CA LYS A 65 3.47 3.03 -16.97
C LYS A 65 2.74 3.13 -15.64
N ALA A 66 2.19 2.03 -15.13
CA ALA A 66 1.50 2.01 -13.83
C ALA A 66 2.49 2.24 -12.67
N LEU A 67 3.64 1.57 -12.70
CA LEU A 67 4.70 1.72 -11.69
C LEU A 67 5.30 3.12 -11.68
N VAL A 68 5.60 3.71 -12.86
CA VAL A 68 6.10 5.09 -12.96
C VAL A 68 5.08 6.10 -12.42
N ARG A 69 3.78 5.96 -12.72
CA ARG A 69 2.74 6.82 -12.13
C ARG A 69 2.74 6.75 -10.60
N ARG A 70 2.90 5.54 -10.05
CA ARG A 70 2.96 5.30 -8.60
C ARG A 70 4.22 5.92 -7.98
N LEU A 71 5.37 5.83 -8.65
CA LEU A 71 6.62 6.47 -8.22
C LEU A 71 6.52 8.00 -8.20
N LEU A 72 5.87 8.59 -9.21
CA LEU A 72 5.62 10.03 -9.23
C LEU A 72 4.67 10.47 -8.11
N ALA A 73 3.70 9.63 -7.75
CA ALA A 73 2.80 9.88 -6.64
C ALA A 73 3.50 9.75 -5.27
N SER A 74 4.40 8.78 -5.11
CA SER A 74 5.19 8.61 -3.87
C SER A 74 6.13 9.79 -3.64
N THR A 75 6.85 10.23 -4.68
CA THR A 75 7.76 11.38 -4.59
C THR A 75 7.02 12.65 -4.21
N ARG A 76 5.85 12.94 -4.81
CA ARG A 76 5.04 14.12 -4.41
C ARG A 76 4.58 14.06 -2.94
N ARG A 77 4.32 12.87 -2.42
CA ARG A 77 3.88 12.69 -1.02
C ARG A 77 5.02 12.90 -0.04
N SER A 78 6.25 12.49 -0.38
CA SER A 78 7.41 12.71 0.51
C SER A 78 7.75 14.20 0.63
N THR A 79 7.72 14.95 -0.47
CA THR A 79 8.01 16.40 -0.46
C THR A 79 6.96 17.24 0.29
N SER A 80 5.74 16.73 0.48
CA SER A 80 4.66 17.41 1.21
C SER A 80 4.67 17.12 2.72
N LYS A 81 5.49 16.17 3.18
CA LYS A 81 5.62 15.81 4.60
C LYS A 81 6.81 16.49 5.29
N GLU A 82 7.64 17.23 4.55
CA GLU A 82 8.65 18.17 5.05
C GLU A 82 8.07 19.57 5.16
#